data_AF-A0A5C9BS86-F1
#
_entry.id   AF-A0A5C9BS86-F1
#
_cell.length_a   1.000
_cell.length_b   1.000
_cell.length_c   1.000
_cell.angle_alpha   90.00
_cell.angle_beta   90.00
_cell.angle_gamma   90.00
#
_symmetry.space_group_name_H-M   'P 1'
#
loop_
_entity.id
_entity.type
_entity.pdbx_description
1 polymer ?
#
loop_
_entity_poly.entity_id
_entity_poly.type
_entity_poly.pdbx_seq_one_letter_code
_entity_poly.pdbx_strand_id
1 'polypeptide(L)'
;MTHPLPQPRFPTENYLNRELGLLAFNRRVLAQAEDERVPLLERLRFLCIVSSNLDEFFEIRMAGLKEQVKAHATVTTTDGKTAQEAYRLVSAEAHAIVTEQYQHLNDIILPALANEGIRFLRRSTWNEAQREWIRNYFIREMVPVLTPIGLDPSHPFPKVL
;
A
#
# COMPACT_ATOMS: atom_id res chain seq x y z
N MET A 1 23.60 -5.56 -35.19
CA MET A 1 24.73 -5.65 -34.23
C MET A 1 24.14 -5.96 -32.86
N THR A 2 24.23 -7.20 -32.40
CA THR A 2 23.82 -7.62 -31.05
C THR A 2 24.92 -7.20 -30.09
N HIS A 3 24.73 -6.06 -29.41
CA HIS A 3 25.60 -5.73 -28.28
C HIS A 3 25.38 -6.77 -27.18
N PRO A 4 26.43 -7.48 -26.72
CA PRO A 4 26.29 -8.37 -25.58
C PRO A 4 25.86 -7.55 -24.37
N LEU A 5 24.85 -8.04 -23.65
CA LEU A 5 24.44 -7.44 -22.38
C LEU A 5 25.67 -7.35 -21.47
N PRO A 6 25.90 -6.22 -20.79
CA PRO A 6 27.04 -6.08 -19.89
C PRO A 6 26.98 -7.19 -18.85
N GLN A 7 28.03 -8.02 -18.80
CA GLN A 7 28.10 -9.07 -17.80
C GLN A 7 28.28 -8.42 -16.42
N PRO A 8 27.54 -8.85 -15.39
CA PRO A 8 27.69 -8.31 -14.06
C PRO A 8 29.13 -8.52 -13.56
N ARG A 9 29.68 -7.48 -12.93
CA ARG A 9 31.07 -7.48 -12.42
C ARG A 9 31.28 -8.50 -11.29
N PHE A 10 30.20 -8.93 -10.65
CA PHE A 10 30.18 -9.90 -9.55
C PHE A 10 29.14 -11.00 -9.83
N PRO A 11 29.22 -12.16 -9.16
CA PRO A 11 28.20 -13.19 -9.24
C PRO A 11 26.81 -12.67 -8.86
N THR A 12 25.76 -13.23 -9.46
CA THR A 12 24.36 -12.79 -9.24
C THR A 12 23.92 -12.87 -7.78
N GLU A 13 24.44 -13.86 -7.04
CA GLU A 13 24.20 -14.04 -5.60
C GLU A 13 24.73 -12.89 -4.73
N ASN A 14 25.61 -12.03 -5.26
CA ASN A 14 26.13 -10.86 -4.54
C ASN A 14 25.21 -9.63 -4.68
N TYR A 15 24.17 -9.70 -5.50
CA TYR A 15 23.24 -8.59 -5.71
C TYR A 15 21.92 -8.83 -4.99
N LEU A 16 21.35 -7.74 -4.46
CA LEU A 16 19.99 -7.74 -3.94
C LEU A 16 19.01 -7.40 -5.05
N ASN A 17 17.85 -8.07 -5.04
CA ASN A 17 16.73 -7.66 -5.86
C ASN A 17 16.28 -6.25 -5.44
N ARG A 18 16.12 -5.35 -6.42
CA ARG A 18 15.83 -3.93 -6.17
C ARG A 18 14.46 -3.76 -5.51
N GLU A 19 13.47 -4.48 -5.98
CA GLU A 19 12.07 -4.37 -5.58
C GLU A 19 11.89 -4.93 -4.16
N LEU A 20 12.50 -6.07 -3.86
CA LEU A 20 12.59 -6.58 -2.48
C LEU A 20 13.39 -5.65 -1.57
N GLY A 21 14.42 -4.97 -2.08
CA GLY A 21 15.15 -3.94 -1.33
C GLY A 21 14.27 -2.75 -0.93
N LEU A 22 13.38 -2.31 -1.82
CA LEU A 22 12.39 -1.26 -1.53
C LEU A 22 11.33 -1.74 -0.51
N LEU A 23 10.90 -2.99 -0.58
CA LEU A 23 10.01 -3.56 0.44
C LEU A 23 10.71 -3.71 1.79
N ALA A 24 12.00 -4.10 1.81
CA ALA A 24 12.80 -4.14 3.03
C ALA A 24 13.02 -2.75 3.64
N PHE A 25 13.08 -1.69 2.83
CA PHE A 25 13.01 -0.32 3.33
C PHE A 25 11.66 -0.04 4.00
N ASN A 26 10.55 -0.39 3.35
CA ASN A 26 9.22 -0.22 3.93
C ASN A 26 9.01 -1.01 5.23
N ARG A 27 9.60 -2.20 5.38
CA ARG A 27 9.67 -2.94 6.66
C ARG A 27 10.30 -2.11 7.77
N ARG A 28 11.38 -1.37 7.48
CA ARG A 28 12.04 -0.51 8.47
C ARG A 28 11.19 0.70 8.85
N VAL A 29 10.40 1.22 7.90
CA VAL A 29 9.43 2.29 8.19
C VAL A 29 8.28 1.74 9.05
N LEU A 30 7.75 0.55 8.74
CA LEU A 30 6.74 -0.13 9.55
C LEU A 30 7.25 -0.40 10.97
N ALA A 31 8.51 -0.81 11.13
CA ALA A 31 9.12 -1.01 12.44
C ALA A 31 9.13 0.27 13.31
N GLN A 32 9.11 1.47 12.71
CA GLN A 32 8.94 2.72 13.47
C GLN A 32 7.52 2.90 14.02
N ALA A 33 6.50 2.36 13.32
CA ALA A 33 5.15 2.32 13.84
C ALA A 33 5.01 1.31 14.99
N GLU A 34 5.81 0.25 14.98
CA GLU A 34 5.80 -0.80 16.01
C GLU A 34 6.51 -0.37 17.29
N ASP A 35 7.56 0.44 17.20
CA ASP A 35 8.37 0.91 18.33
C ASP A 35 7.57 1.75 19.34
N GLU A 36 7.38 1.23 20.55
CA GLU A 36 6.65 1.90 21.64
C GLU A 36 7.36 3.15 22.19
N ARG A 37 8.65 3.35 21.87
CA ARG A 37 9.38 4.58 22.22
C ARG A 37 8.99 5.76 21.34
N VAL A 38 8.35 5.50 20.19
CA VAL A 38 7.84 6.53 19.29
C VAL A 38 6.47 7.01 19.80
N PRO A 39 6.21 8.32 19.86
CA PRO A 39 4.90 8.84 20.28
C PRO A 39 3.75 8.26 19.45
N LEU A 40 2.60 8.00 20.09
CA LEU A 40 1.49 7.26 19.48
C LEU A 40 1.00 7.85 18.15
N LEU A 41 0.89 9.17 18.04
CA LEU A 41 0.48 9.83 16.79
C LEU A 41 1.55 9.73 15.70
N GLU A 42 2.84 9.72 16.07
CA GLU A 42 3.93 9.49 15.12
C GLU A 42 3.95 8.04 14.64
N ARG A 43 3.60 7.06 15.50
CA ARG A 43 3.41 5.67 15.09
C ARG A 43 2.29 5.53 14.05
N LEU A 44 1.15 6.20 14.28
CA LEU A 44 0.07 6.27 13.29
C LEU A 44 0.56 6.91 11.98
N ARG A 45 1.36 7.98 12.07
CA ARG A 45 1.95 8.64 10.89
C ARG A 45 2.87 7.70 10.11
N PHE A 46 3.69 6.89 10.77
CA PHE A 46 4.52 5.88 10.10
C PHE A 46 3.69 4.83 9.36
N LEU A 47 2.55 4.40 9.91
CA LEU A 47 1.61 3.53 9.16
C LEU A 47 1.14 4.22 7.87
N CYS A 48 0.77 5.50 7.92
CA CYS A 48 0.38 6.24 6.71
C CYS A 48 1.54 6.36 5.70
N ILE A 49 2.77 6.60 6.16
CA ILE A 49 3.95 6.66 5.29
C ILE A 49 4.17 5.32 4.58
N VAL A 50 4.03 4.19 5.28
CA VAL A 50 4.12 2.85 4.68
C VAL A 50 3.06 2.68 3.58
N SER A 51 1.82 3.11 3.82
CA SER A 51 0.75 3.06 2.81
C SER A 51 1.09 3.90 1.57
N SER A 52 1.49 5.16 1.74
CA SER A 52 1.85 6.04 0.61
C SER A 52 3.05 5.52 -0.18
N ASN A 53 4.06 4.96 0.49
CA ASN A 53 5.19 4.35 -0.18
C ASN A 53 4.78 3.09 -0.97
N LEU A 54 3.84 2.31 -0.44
CA LEU A 54 3.30 1.15 -1.15
C LEU A 54 2.48 1.58 -2.36
N ASP A 55 1.68 2.63 -2.28
CA ASP A 55 0.95 3.18 -3.43
C ASP A 55 1.91 3.53 -4.58
N GLU A 56 2.95 4.31 -4.32
CA GLU A 56 3.99 4.63 -5.32
C GLU A 56 4.69 3.36 -5.84
N PHE A 57 5.00 2.41 -4.95
CA PHE A 57 5.61 1.15 -5.33
C PHE A 57 4.73 0.36 -6.30
N PHE A 58 3.41 0.35 -6.09
CA PHE A 58 2.48 -0.35 -6.98
C PHE A 58 2.29 0.36 -8.31
N GLU A 59 2.16 1.70 -8.29
CA GLU A 59 2.00 2.53 -9.48
C GLU A 59 3.21 2.44 -10.41
N ILE A 60 4.42 2.44 -9.86
CA ILE A 60 5.65 2.53 -10.66
C ILE A 60 6.32 1.15 -10.80
N ARG A 61 6.61 0.47 -9.69
CA ARG A 61 7.49 -0.73 -9.70
C ARG A 61 6.71 -1.99 -10.09
N MET A 62 5.57 -2.23 -9.46
CA MET A 62 4.77 -3.43 -9.76
C MET A 62 4.17 -3.38 -11.17
N ALA A 63 3.80 -2.19 -11.67
CA ALA A 63 3.37 -2.01 -13.05
C ALA A 63 4.47 -2.46 -14.03
N GLY A 64 5.70 -1.96 -13.86
CA GLY A 64 6.85 -2.36 -14.71
C GLY A 64 7.16 -3.86 -14.65
N LEU A 65 7.08 -4.46 -13.45
CA LEU A 65 7.30 -5.89 -13.28
C LEU A 65 6.22 -6.74 -13.95
N LYS A 66 4.95 -6.31 -13.89
CA LYS A 66 3.85 -6.96 -14.60
C LYS A 66 4.00 -6.90 -16.12
N GLU A 67 4.47 -5.78 -16.67
CA GLU A 67 4.72 -5.67 -18.11
C GLU A 67 5.85 -6.61 -18.57
N GLN A 68 6.93 -6.75 -17.77
CA GLN A 68 8.00 -7.72 -18.07
C GLN A 68 7.50 -9.17 -18.05
N VAL A 69 6.64 -9.50 -17.09
CA VAL A 69 5.99 -10.83 -17.01
C VAL A 69 5.14 -11.09 -18.25
N LYS A 70 4.29 -10.14 -18.65
CA LYS A 70 3.44 -10.26 -19.85
C LYS A 70 4.24 -10.41 -21.14
N ALA A 71 5.38 -9.73 -21.24
CA ALA A 71 6.26 -9.80 -22.40
C ALA A 71 7.06 -11.12 -22.49
N HIS A 72 6.89 -12.04 -21.53
CA HIS A 72 7.71 -13.25 -21.39
C HIS A 72 9.21 -12.94 -21.47
N ALA A 73 9.62 -11.82 -20.85
CA ALA A 73 11.00 -11.37 -20.92
C ALA A 73 11.93 -12.45 -20.34
N THR A 74 12.85 -12.95 -21.16
CA THR A 74 13.91 -13.89 -20.75
C THR A 74 15.04 -13.19 -19.99
N VAL A 75 14.94 -11.86 -19.82
CA VAL A 75 15.92 -11.06 -19.09
C VAL A 75 15.74 -11.32 -17.60
N THR A 76 16.78 -11.84 -16.96
CA THR A 76 16.85 -11.97 -15.51
C THR A 76 17.20 -10.63 -14.88
N THR A 77 16.68 -10.39 -13.67
CA THR A 77 17.12 -9.29 -12.82
C THR A 77 18.61 -9.44 -12.46
N THR A 78 19.22 -8.39 -11.94
CA THR A 78 20.64 -8.38 -11.54
C THR A 78 20.99 -9.48 -10.53
N ASP A 79 20.02 -9.90 -9.72
CA ASP A 79 20.14 -10.98 -8.74
C ASP A 79 19.78 -12.37 -9.31
N GLY A 80 19.71 -12.50 -10.64
CA GLY A 80 19.53 -13.77 -11.34
C GLY A 80 18.10 -14.31 -11.38
N LYS A 81 17.10 -13.56 -10.91
CA LYS A 81 15.69 -14.01 -10.91
C LYS A 81 15.00 -13.67 -12.21
N THR A 82 14.07 -14.52 -12.64
CA THR A 82 13.14 -14.17 -13.70
C THR A 82 12.13 -13.13 -13.21
N ALA A 83 11.51 -12.38 -14.14
CA ALA A 83 10.44 -11.44 -13.81
C ALA A 83 9.27 -12.13 -13.07
N GLN A 84 8.96 -13.37 -13.42
CA GLN A 84 7.90 -14.16 -12.76
C GLN A 84 8.26 -14.51 -11.31
N GLU A 85 9.50 -14.92 -11.06
CA GLU A 85 9.97 -15.24 -9.70
C GLU A 85 10.03 -13.97 -8.83
N ALA A 86 10.57 -12.88 -9.37
CA ALA A 86 10.58 -11.59 -8.70
C ALA A 86 9.15 -11.13 -8.37
N TYR A 87 8.22 -11.21 -9.33
CA TYR A 87 6.82 -10.85 -9.11
C TYR A 87 6.19 -11.66 -7.97
N ARG A 88 6.40 -12.98 -7.93
CA ARG A 88 5.87 -13.85 -6.88
C ARG A 88 6.43 -13.47 -5.50
N LEU A 89 7.73 -13.25 -5.40
CA LEU A 89 8.40 -12.91 -4.14
C LEU A 89 7.98 -11.52 -3.63
N VAL A 90 7.98 -10.53 -4.52
CA VAL A 90 7.57 -9.16 -4.21
C VAL A 90 6.10 -9.11 -3.80
N SER A 91 5.23 -9.84 -4.51
CA SER A 91 3.82 -9.93 -4.15
C SER A 91 3.62 -10.54 -2.77
N ALA A 92 4.29 -11.65 -2.46
CA ALA A 92 4.20 -12.28 -1.13
C ALA A 92 4.65 -11.33 -0.01
N GLU A 93 5.78 -10.64 -0.21
CA GLU A 93 6.31 -9.71 0.78
C GLU A 93 5.41 -8.47 0.97
N ALA A 94 4.86 -7.91 -0.11
CA ALA A 94 3.92 -6.80 -0.01
C ALA A 94 2.65 -7.18 0.77
N HIS A 95 2.10 -8.37 0.55
CA HIS A 95 0.97 -8.87 1.34
C HIS A 95 1.31 -9.06 2.82
N ALA A 96 2.53 -9.53 3.13
CA ALA A 96 2.99 -9.68 4.50
C ALA A 96 3.07 -8.31 5.21
N ILE A 97 3.68 -7.31 4.58
CA ILE A 97 3.75 -5.94 5.12
C ILE A 97 2.35 -5.37 5.36
N VAL A 98 1.43 -5.50 4.40
CA VAL A 98 0.05 -5.00 4.54
C VAL A 98 -0.68 -5.73 5.67
N THR A 99 -0.51 -7.04 5.78
CA THR A 99 -1.14 -7.84 6.85
C THR A 99 -0.68 -7.35 8.23
N GLU A 100 0.63 -7.20 8.42
CA GLU A 100 1.21 -6.72 9.68
C GLU A 100 0.80 -5.27 9.98
N GLN A 101 0.78 -4.40 8.96
CA GLN A 101 0.33 -3.01 9.09
C GLN A 101 -1.11 -2.94 9.62
N TYR A 102 -2.03 -3.74 9.07
CA TYR A 102 -3.42 -3.74 9.51
C TYR A 102 -3.61 -4.41 10.88
N GLN A 103 -2.86 -5.45 11.19
CA GLN A 103 -2.85 -6.05 12.53
C GLN A 103 -2.41 -5.00 13.55
N HIS A 104 -1.29 -4.33 13.31
CA HIS A 104 -0.79 -3.31 14.22
C HIS A 104 -1.73 -2.11 14.36
N LEU A 105 -2.33 -1.65 13.25
CA LEU A 105 -3.33 -0.60 13.29
C LEU A 105 -4.54 -0.98 14.15
N ASN A 106 -5.14 -2.15 13.90
CA ASN A 106 -6.40 -2.54 14.53
C ASN A 106 -6.23 -3.01 15.97
N ASP A 107 -5.16 -3.75 16.25
CA ASP A 107 -5.01 -4.44 17.53
C ASP A 107 -4.20 -3.62 18.54
N ILE A 108 -3.37 -2.66 18.07
CA ILE A 108 -2.49 -1.85 18.93
C ILE A 108 -2.82 -0.36 18.85
N ILE A 109 -2.74 0.25 17.65
CA ILE A 109 -2.82 1.71 17.50
C ILE A 109 -4.22 2.25 17.80
N LEU A 110 -5.28 1.67 17.21
CA LEU A 110 -6.65 2.14 17.43
C LEU A 110 -7.09 2.00 18.91
N PRO A 111 -6.81 0.87 19.62
CA PRO A 111 -7.07 0.76 21.05
C PRO A 111 -6.27 1.76 21.89
N ALA A 112 -4.99 1.96 21.60
CA ALA A 112 -4.16 2.93 22.31
C ALA A 112 -4.69 4.36 22.15
N LEU A 113 -5.11 4.73 20.93
CA LEU A 113 -5.72 6.05 20.68
C LEU A 113 -7.03 6.22 21.46
N ALA A 114 -7.84 5.17 21.56
CA ALA A 114 -9.09 5.22 22.31
C ALA A 114 -8.87 5.44 23.82
N ASN A 115 -7.77 4.95 24.39
CA ASN A 115 -7.37 5.20 25.78
C ASN A 115 -6.99 6.67 26.01
N GLU A 116 -6.41 7.32 25.00
CA GLU A 116 -6.13 8.76 24.98
C GLU A 116 -7.35 9.62 24.57
N GLY A 117 -8.54 9.01 24.44
CA GLY A 117 -9.78 9.70 24.08
C GLY A 117 -9.98 9.95 22.58
N ILE A 118 -9.06 9.49 21.72
CA ILE A 118 -9.15 9.60 20.27
C ILE A 118 -9.84 8.35 19.70
N ARG A 119 -11.08 8.47 19.24
CA ARG A 119 -11.91 7.32 18.85
C ARG A 119 -12.36 7.38 17.38
N PHE A 120 -12.15 6.27 16.68
CA PHE A 120 -12.69 6.04 15.34
C PHE A 120 -13.99 5.23 15.45
N LEU A 121 -15.13 5.92 15.49
CA LEU A 121 -16.43 5.30 15.72
C LEU A 121 -16.99 4.65 14.45
N ARG A 122 -17.28 3.35 14.51
CA ARG A 122 -17.97 2.64 13.43
C ARG A 122 -19.45 3.05 13.41
N ARG A 123 -20.06 3.02 12.21
CA ARG A 123 -21.48 3.37 12.02
C ARG A 123 -22.42 2.60 12.95
N SER A 124 -22.10 1.35 13.26
CA SER A 124 -22.87 0.49 14.16
C SER A 124 -22.88 0.96 15.61
N THR A 125 -21.99 1.86 16.02
CA THR A 125 -21.85 2.34 17.41
C THR A 125 -22.29 3.78 17.61
N TRP A 126 -22.85 4.44 16.58
CA TRP A 126 -23.28 5.83 16.69
C TRP A 126 -24.53 5.94 17.56
N ASN A 127 -24.54 6.95 18.42
CA ASN A 127 -25.76 7.35 19.14
C ASN A 127 -26.66 8.22 18.24
N GLU A 128 -27.87 8.53 18.73
CA GLU A 128 -28.87 9.26 17.94
C GLU A 128 -28.40 10.69 17.59
N ALA A 129 -27.74 11.38 18.52
CA ALA A 129 -27.20 12.72 18.28
C ALA A 129 -26.10 12.73 17.20
N GLN A 130 -25.20 11.74 17.23
CA GLN A 130 -24.15 11.57 16.22
C GLN A 130 -24.75 11.25 14.85
N ARG A 131 -25.75 10.36 14.80
CA ARG A 131 -26.44 10.02 13.55
C ARG A 131 -27.09 11.25 12.92
N GLU A 132 -27.80 12.03 13.73
CA GLU A 132 -28.46 13.25 13.26
C GLU A 132 -27.45 14.31 12.81
N TRP A 133 -26.35 14.49 13.56
CA TRP A 133 -25.28 15.40 13.19
C TRP A 133 -24.63 15.00 11.84
N ILE A 134 -24.26 13.72 11.66
CA ILE A 134 -23.66 13.22 10.42
C ILE A 134 -24.63 13.37 9.25
N ARG A 135 -25.92 13.08 9.44
CA ARG A 135 -26.95 13.26 8.40
C ARG A 135 -27.01 14.72 7.93
N ASN A 136 -27.05 15.66 8.88
CA ASN A 136 -27.10 17.09 8.57
C ASN A 136 -25.80 17.57 7.91
N TYR A 137 -24.63 17.14 8.39
CA TYR A 137 -23.34 17.43 7.77
C TYR A 137 -23.28 16.90 6.33
N PHE A 138 -23.72 15.65 6.11
CA PHE A 138 -23.73 15.04 4.78
C PHE A 138 -24.58 15.85 3.80
N ILE A 139 -25.81 16.21 4.16
CA ILE A 139 -26.70 16.98 3.27
C ILE A 139 -26.14 18.38 2.98
N ARG A 140 -25.56 19.04 3.99
CA ARG A 140 -25.11 20.43 3.86
C ARG A 140 -23.76 20.56 3.17
N GLU A 141 -22.80 19.70 3.51
CA GLU A 141 -21.39 19.84 3.11
C GLU A 141 -20.98 18.83 2.03
N MET A 142 -21.47 17.59 2.10
CA MET A 142 -21.05 16.53 1.18
C MET A 142 -21.90 16.45 -0.09
N VAL A 143 -23.24 16.51 0.01
CA VAL A 143 -24.13 16.41 -1.15
C VAL A 143 -23.82 17.44 -2.25
N PRO A 144 -23.55 18.73 -1.95
CA PRO A 144 -23.28 19.71 -3.00
C PRO A 144 -22.01 19.45 -3.82
N VAL A 145 -21.05 18.67 -3.28
CA VAL A 145 -19.79 18.35 -3.96
C VAL A 145 -19.77 16.95 -4.56
N LEU A 146 -20.83 16.16 -4.36
CA LEU A 146 -20.96 14.81 -4.91
C LEU A 146 -21.76 14.84 -6.20
N THR A 147 -21.19 14.27 -7.26
CA THR A 147 -21.89 14.00 -8.53
C THR A 147 -22.19 12.50 -8.60
N PRO A 148 -23.45 12.06 -8.41
CA PRO A 148 -23.80 10.67 -8.57
C PRO A 148 -23.58 10.21 -10.01
N ILE A 149 -22.88 9.09 -10.19
CA ILE A 149 -22.70 8.45 -11.51
C ILE A 149 -23.61 7.23 -11.56
N GLY A 150 -24.62 7.28 -12.43
CA GLY A 150 -25.46 6.12 -12.74
C GLY A 150 -24.67 5.16 -13.62
N LEU A 151 -24.58 3.89 -13.20
CA LEU A 151 -23.93 2.83 -13.96
C LEU A 151 -24.98 1.86 -14.48
N ASP A 152 -24.98 1.64 -15.79
CA ASP A 152 -25.84 0.66 -16.46
C ASP A 152 -25.12 0.07 -17.69
N PRO A 153 -25.64 -0.99 -18.34
CA PRO A 153 -24.97 -1.61 -19.48
C PRO A 153 -24.66 -0.66 -20.65
N SER A 154 -25.44 0.40 -20.82
CA SER A 154 -25.24 1.45 -21.83
C SER A 154 -24.32 2.59 -21.33
N HIS A 155 -24.13 2.73 -20.02
CA HIS A 155 -23.21 3.67 -19.36
C HIS A 155 -22.23 2.93 -18.43
N PRO A 156 -21.23 2.23 -19.00
CA PRO A 156 -20.26 1.48 -18.22
C PRO A 156 -19.35 2.39 -17.40
N PHE A 157 -18.67 1.82 -16.40
CA PHE A 157 -17.77 2.55 -15.51
C PHE A 157 -16.77 3.40 -16.31
N PRO A 158 -16.60 4.70 -15.98
CA PRO A 158 -15.68 5.56 -16.71
C PRO A 158 -14.26 4.98 -16.64
N LYS A 159 -13.54 5.01 -17.75
CA LYS A 159 -12.11 4.72 -17.72
C LYS A 159 -11.43 5.80 -16.89
N VAL A 160 -10.88 5.41 -15.74
CA VAL A 160 -9.98 6.25 -14.96
C VAL A 160 -8.72 6.42 -15.83
N LEU A 161 -8.47 7.65 -16.30
CA LEU A 161 -7.31 8.00 -17.14
C LEU A 161 -6.01 7.91 -16.34
#